data_AF-A0A7K5AD75-F1
#
_entry.id   AF-A0A7K5AD75-F1
#
_cell.length_a   1.000
_cell.length_b   1.000
_cell.length_c   1.000
_cell.angle_alpha   90.00
_cell.angle_beta   90.00
_cell.angle_gamma   90.00
#
_symmetry.space_group_name_H-M   'P 1'
#
loop_
_entity.id
_entity.type
_entity.pdbx_description
1 polymer ?
#
loop_
_entity_poly.entity_id
_entity_poly.type
_entity_poly.pdbx_seq_one_letter_code
_entity_poly.pdbx_strand_id
1 'polypeptide(L)'
;MDATTDKDPLVQEQIYNALCYLGESEPEEILNSCDEYLRQHDKLAYPHRVIILKAMETVVRNNISYLDKSTAKDVIREWQQAASNVLVAVGQRFINKVMEEVLTKFQPGILPHYFVMQTFANLSVSNGE
;
A
#
# COMPACT_ATOMS: atom_id res chain seq x y z
N MET A 1 -27.47 17.31 -16.60
CA MET A 1 -26.03 17.56 -16.79
C MET A 1 -25.35 16.29 -16.33
N ASP A 2 -25.37 15.28 -17.19
CA ASP A 2 -24.87 13.94 -16.93
C ASP A 2 -23.93 13.56 -18.07
N ALA A 3 -22.85 12.86 -17.74
CA ALA A 3 -21.85 12.25 -18.63
C ALA A 3 -20.73 13.16 -19.19
N THR A 4 -19.76 13.51 -18.35
CA THR A 4 -18.36 13.75 -18.78
C THR A 4 -17.39 13.48 -17.62
N THR A 5 -17.39 12.25 -17.12
CA THR A 5 -16.41 11.80 -16.14
C THR A 5 -15.40 10.85 -16.80
N ASP A 6 -14.14 11.28 -16.77
CA ASP A 6 -13.05 10.45 -16.24
C ASP A 6 -12.40 9.36 -17.14
N LYS A 7 -12.41 9.50 -18.47
CA LYS A 7 -11.69 8.56 -19.37
C LYS A 7 -10.80 9.20 -20.44
N ASP A 8 -10.65 10.51 -20.45
CA ASP A 8 -9.84 11.19 -21.46
C ASP A 8 -8.34 10.86 -21.25
N PRO A 9 -7.67 10.22 -22.22
CA PRO A 9 -6.24 9.92 -22.13
C PRO A 9 -5.39 11.18 -21.93
N LEU A 10 -5.83 12.32 -22.44
CA LEU A 10 -5.11 13.59 -22.29
C LEU A 10 -5.12 14.08 -20.83
N VAL A 11 -6.25 13.93 -20.13
CA VAL A 11 -6.36 14.28 -18.71
C VAL A 11 -5.47 13.37 -17.86
N GLN A 12 -5.41 12.08 -18.18
CA GLN A 12 -4.51 11.14 -17.50
C GLN A 12 -3.04 11.51 -17.73
N GLU A 13 -2.67 11.83 -18.96
CA GLU A 13 -1.31 12.25 -19.30
C GLU A 13 -0.91 13.54 -18.57
N GLN A 14 -1.82 14.51 -18.48
CA GLN A 14 -1.58 15.75 -17.74
C GLN A 14 -1.37 15.50 -16.24
N ILE A 15 -2.20 14.66 -15.62
CA ILE A 15 -2.04 14.28 -14.21
C ILE A 15 -0.68 13.61 -14.00
N TYR A 16 -0.33 12.65 -14.85
CA TYR A 16 0.94 11.95 -14.78
C TYR A 16 2.14 12.90 -14.87
N ASN A 17 2.16 13.75 -15.90
CA ASN A 17 3.26 14.68 -16.14
C ASN A 17 3.40 15.70 -15.01
N ALA A 18 2.27 16.22 -14.49
CA ALA A 18 2.28 17.15 -13.37
C ALA A 18 2.87 16.52 -12.09
N LEU A 19 2.42 15.30 -11.74
CA LEU A 19 2.93 14.58 -10.58
C LEU A 19 4.42 14.24 -10.70
N CYS A 20 4.86 13.84 -11.90
CA CYS A 20 6.27 13.57 -12.14
C CYS A 20 7.12 14.83 -12.01
N TYR A 21 6.69 15.94 -12.62
CA TYR A 21 7.40 17.22 -12.56
C TYR A 21 7.56 17.73 -11.12
N LEU A 22 6.49 17.67 -10.31
CA LEU A 22 6.57 18.07 -8.91
C LEU A 22 7.49 17.13 -8.11
N GLY A 23 7.41 15.83 -8.39
CA GLY A 23 8.24 14.82 -7.73
C GLY A 23 9.73 14.87 -8.07
N GLU A 24 10.16 15.70 -9.03
CA GLU A 24 11.60 15.96 -9.27
C GLU A 24 12.21 16.83 -8.16
N SER A 25 11.44 17.76 -7.60
CA SER A 25 11.93 18.67 -6.54
C SER A 25 11.56 18.18 -5.15
N GLU A 26 10.36 17.61 -4.98
CA GLU A 26 9.80 17.25 -3.67
C GLU A 26 9.24 15.81 -3.69
N PRO A 27 10.09 14.79 -3.85
CA PRO A 27 9.63 13.42 -4.06
C PRO A 27 8.85 12.85 -2.87
N GLU A 28 9.27 13.12 -1.63
CA GLU A 28 8.61 12.59 -0.43
C GLU A 28 7.22 13.22 -0.20
N GLU A 29 7.11 14.53 -0.38
CA GLU A 29 5.83 15.24 -0.25
C GLU A 29 4.82 14.78 -1.30
N ILE A 30 5.27 14.58 -2.55
CA ILE A 30 4.41 14.09 -3.62
C ILE A 30 3.97 12.64 -3.37
N LEU A 31 4.87 11.77 -2.90
CA LEU A 31 4.50 10.39 -2.56
C LEU A 31 3.49 10.34 -1.42
N ASN A 32 3.69 11.13 -0.36
CA ASN A 32 2.74 11.22 0.76
C ASN A 32 1.38 11.77 0.33
N SER A 33 1.38 12.83 -0.48
CA SER A 33 0.15 13.43 -1.01
C SER A 33 -0.62 12.45 -1.89
N CYS A 34 0.07 11.66 -2.72
CA CYS A 34 -0.56 10.64 -3.56
C CYS A 34 -1.16 9.50 -2.73
N ASP A 35 -0.45 9.01 -1.71
CA ASP A 35 -0.97 7.98 -0.80
C ASP A 35 -2.21 8.48 -0.04
N GLU A 36 -2.14 9.68 0.54
CA GLU A 36 -3.27 10.28 1.25
C GLU A 36 -4.48 10.47 0.32
N TYR A 37 -4.24 10.98 -0.90
CA TYR A 37 -5.30 11.14 -1.89
C TYR A 37 -5.96 9.79 -2.24
N LEU A 38 -5.18 8.73 -2.46
CA LEU A 38 -5.68 7.39 -2.79
C LEU A 38 -6.46 6.73 -1.64
N ARG A 39 -6.16 7.09 -0.38
CA ARG A 39 -6.89 6.65 0.82
C ARG A 39 -8.22 7.36 0.98
N GLN A 40 -8.23 8.68 0.80
CA GLN A 40 -9.44 9.50 0.94
C GLN A 40 -10.45 9.24 -0.17
N HIS A 41 -10.00 8.74 -1.34
CA HIS A 41 -10.84 8.52 -2.52
C HIS A 41 -10.95 7.02 -2.85
N ASP A 42 -11.62 6.25 -1.99
CA ASP A 42 -11.90 4.81 -2.19
C ASP A 42 -12.69 4.52 -3.47
N LYS A 43 -13.57 5.44 -3.89
CA LYS A 43 -14.39 5.36 -5.12
C LYS A 43 -13.74 5.95 -6.38
N LEU A 44 -12.46 6.36 -6.32
CA LEU A 44 -11.75 6.90 -7.48
C LEU A 44 -11.78 5.89 -8.64
N ALA A 45 -12.07 6.38 -9.86
CA ALA A 45 -12.14 5.54 -11.05
C ALA A 45 -10.81 4.79 -11.26
N TYR A 46 -10.90 3.51 -11.62
CA TYR A 46 -9.74 2.63 -11.78
C TYR A 46 -8.62 3.23 -12.66
N PRO A 47 -8.90 3.84 -13.83
CA PRO A 47 -7.86 4.47 -14.65
C PRO A 47 -7.08 5.58 -13.93
N HIS A 48 -7.75 6.38 -13.09
CA HIS A 48 -7.11 7.43 -12.29
C HIS A 48 -6.27 6.86 -11.14
N ARG A 49 -6.71 5.77 -10.50
CA ARG A 49 -5.86 5.07 -9.52
C ARG A 49 -4.57 4.58 -10.18
N VAL A 50 -4.67 3.99 -11.37
CA VAL A 50 -3.52 3.49 -12.11
C VAL A 50 -2.56 4.60 -12.49
N ILE A 51 -3.04 5.77 -12.94
CA ILE A 51 -2.15 6.85 -13.36
C ILE A 51 -1.37 7.47 -12.20
N ILE A 52 -2.01 7.62 -11.03
CA ILE A 52 -1.36 8.10 -9.81
C ILE A 52 -0.27 7.11 -9.38
N LEU A 53 -0.60 5.81 -9.33
CA LEU A 53 0.37 4.77 -8.97
C LEU A 53 1.57 4.73 -9.93
N LYS A 54 1.35 4.92 -11.24
CA LYS A 54 2.42 5.02 -12.23
C LYS A 54 3.30 6.24 -12.01
N ALA A 55 2.72 7.39 -11.68
CA ALA A 55 3.49 8.59 -11.36
C ALA A 55 4.33 8.38 -10.10
N MET A 56 3.75 7.82 -9.03
CA MET A 56 4.48 7.45 -7.81
C MET A 56 5.64 6.50 -8.10
N GLU A 57 5.44 5.47 -8.92
CA GLU A 57 6.50 4.55 -9.35
C GLU A 57 7.66 5.28 -10.02
N THR A 58 7.37 6.21 -10.94
CA THR A 58 8.38 7.02 -11.63
C THR A 58 9.13 7.95 -10.68
N VAL A 59 8.41 8.64 -9.79
CA VAL A 59 9.02 9.51 -8.77
C VAL A 59 9.95 8.70 -7.86
N VAL A 60 9.54 7.52 -7.40
CA VAL A 60 10.41 6.64 -6.60
C VAL A 60 11.63 6.21 -7.40
N ARG A 61 11.45 5.73 -8.64
CA ARG A 61 12.55 5.22 -9.47
C ARG A 61 13.62 6.28 -9.73
N ASN A 62 13.19 7.51 -10.00
CA ASN A 62 14.09 8.62 -10.32
C ASN A 62 14.80 9.17 -9.09
N ASN A 63 14.21 9.02 -7.90
CA ASN A 63 14.71 9.61 -6.66
C ASN A 63 15.20 8.58 -5.63
N ILE A 64 15.31 7.31 -5.98
CA ILE A 64 15.57 6.21 -5.04
C ILE A 64 16.87 6.38 -4.23
N SER A 65 17.87 7.09 -4.77
CA SER A 65 19.13 7.40 -4.09
C SER A 65 19.02 8.51 -3.05
N TYR A 66 17.97 9.33 -3.12
CA TYR A 66 17.76 10.53 -2.29
C TYR A 66 16.60 10.38 -1.31
N LEU A 67 15.69 9.42 -1.55
CA LEU A 67 14.60 9.10 -0.62
C LEU A 67 15.16 8.64 0.72
N ASP A 68 14.66 9.21 1.82
CA ASP A 68 15.09 8.78 3.13
C ASP A 68 14.68 7.32 3.41
N LYS A 69 15.52 6.64 4.20
CA LYS A 69 15.23 5.28 4.65
C LYS A 69 13.93 5.20 5.45
N SER A 70 13.47 6.30 6.06
CA SER A 70 12.19 6.34 6.77
C SER A 70 11.00 6.18 5.83
N THR A 71 10.96 6.91 4.70
CA THR A 71 9.88 6.81 3.70
C THR A 71 9.74 5.40 3.15
N ALA A 72 10.87 4.74 2.83
CA ALA A 72 10.86 3.35 2.39
C ALA A 72 10.35 2.39 3.47
N LYS A 73 10.70 2.62 4.75
CA LYS A 73 10.22 1.80 5.87
C LYS A 73 8.72 1.95 6.08
N ASP A 74 8.18 3.16 5.94
CA ASP A 74 6.75 3.40 6.15
C ASP A 74 5.91 2.72 5.07
N VAL A 75 6.29 2.84 3.79
CA VAL A 75 5.62 2.12 2.69
C VAL A 75 5.65 0.60 2.90
N ILE A 76 6.81 0.04 3.26
CA ILE A 76 6.94 -1.40 3.56
C ILE A 76 6.04 -1.80 4.73
N ARG A 77 6.02 -1.00 5.80
CA ARG A 77 5.21 -1.26 6.99
C ARG A 77 3.73 -1.27 6.67
N GLU A 78 3.25 -0.37 5.81
CA GLU A 78 1.84 -0.30 5.43
C GLU A 78 1.40 -1.49 4.57
N TRP A 79 2.22 -1.92 3.63
CA TRP A 79 1.94 -3.14 2.85
C TRP A 79 1.91 -4.38 3.72
N GLN A 80 2.82 -4.47 4.70
CA GLN A 80 2.83 -5.56 5.67
C GLN A 80 1.58 -5.53 6.58
N GLN A 81 1.10 -4.35 6.98
CA GLN A 81 -0.14 -4.20 7.72
C GLN A 81 -1.36 -4.61 6.88
N ALA A 82 -1.42 -4.19 5.62
CA ALA A 82 -2.50 -4.58 4.71
C ALA A 82 -2.54 -6.10 4.50
N ALA A 83 -1.39 -6.72 4.28
CA ALA A 83 -1.27 -8.17 4.17
C ALA A 83 -1.72 -8.89 5.46
N SER A 84 -1.30 -8.40 6.63
CA SER A 84 -1.77 -8.90 7.94
C SER A 84 -3.29 -8.84 8.05
N ASN A 85 -3.92 -7.73 7.67
CA ASN A 85 -5.37 -7.56 7.75
C ASN A 85 -6.12 -8.55 6.85
N VAL A 86 -5.62 -8.78 5.63
CA VAL A 86 -6.19 -9.79 4.71
C VAL A 86 -6.10 -11.19 5.33
N LEU A 87 -4.94 -11.56 5.90
CA LEU A 87 -4.78 -12.86 6.55
C LEU A 87 -5.74 -13.04 7.73
N VAL A 88 -5.92 -12.01 8.56
CA VAL A 88 -6.89 -12.04 9.67
C VAL A 88 -8.32 -12.26 9.16
N ALA A 89 -8.74 -11.52 8.14
CA ALA A 89 -10.07 -11.64 7.55
C ALA A 89 -10.31 -13.03 6.93
N VAL A 90 -9.35 -13.57 6.18
CA VAL A 90 -9.44 -14.94 5.66
C VAL A 90 -9.45 -15.97 6.81
N GLY A 91 -8.68 -15.69 7.86
CA GLY A 91 -8.56 -16.53 9.06
C GLY A 91 -9.87 -16.70 9.83
N GLN A 92 -10.79 -15.72 9.78
CA GLN A 92 -12.13 -15.84 10.37
C GLN A 92 -12.91 -17.07 9.88
N ARG A 93 -12.63 -17.54 8.67
CA ARG A 93 -13.27 -18.73 8.10
C ARG A 93 -12.34 -19.94 7.99
N PHE A 94 -11.05 -19.70 7.79
CA PHE A 94 -10.06 -20.74 7.50
C PHE A 94 -8.88 -20.72 8.47
N ILE A 95 -9.16 -20.51 9.77
CA ILE A 95 -8.16 -20.27 10.81
C ILE A 95 -7.01 -21.27 10.80
N ASN A 96 -7.29 -22.57 10.72
CA ASN A 96 -6.25 -23.61 10.75
C ASN A 96 -5.27 -23.47 9.57
N LYS A 97 -5.78 -23.22 8.36
CA LYS A 97 -4.94 -23.07 7.16
C LYS A 97 -4.12 -21.79 7.21
N VAL A 98 -4.74 -20.68 7.60
CA VAL A 98 -4.03 -19.40 7.72
C VAL A 98 -2.96 -19.48 8.81
N MET A 99 -3.26 -20.08 9.95
CA MET A 99 -2.32 -20.24 11.05
C MET A 99 -1.13 -21.13 10.67
N GLU A 100 -1.36 -22.25 9.97
CA GLU A 100 -0.32 -23.12 9.44
C GLU A 100 0.65 -22.35 8.52
N GLU A 101 0.10 -21.60 7.56
CA GLU A 101 0.91 -20.79 6.63
C GLU A 101 1.71 -19.69 7.34
N VAL A 102 1.09 -18.97 8.30
CA VAL A 102 1.79 -17.91 9.05
C VAL A 102 2.87 -18.51 9.97
N LEU A 103 2.64 -19.71 10.53
CA LEU A 103 3.65 -20.45 11.32
C LEU A 103 4.89 -20.81 10.53
N THR A 104 4.80 -21.03 9.21
CA THR A 104 6.00 -21.26 8.37
C THR A 104 6.98 -20.08 8.41
N LYS A 105 6.50 -18.87 8.75
CA LYS A 105 7.31 -17.66 8.89
C LYS A 105 7.88 -17.49 10.31
N PHE A 106 7.47 -18.30 11.26
CA PHE A 106 7.92 -18.28 12.65
C PHE A 106 8.96 -19.39 12.88
N GLN A 107 10.25 -19.03 12.76
CA GLN A 107 11.35 -20.01 12.87
C GLN A 107 11.93 -20.05 14.29
N PRO A 108 12.15 -21.26 14.87
CA PRO A 108 12.77 -21.39 16.18
C PRO A 108 14.17 -20.77 16.24
N GLY A 109 14.48 -20.07 17.33
CA GLY A 109 15.79 -19.46 17.56
C GLY A 109 16.05 -18.16 16.80
N ILE A 110 15.08 -17.67 16.00
CA ILE A 110 15.16 -16.39 15.29
C ILE A 110 14.12 -15.44 15.88
N LEU A 111 14.49 -14.17 16.08
CA LEU A 111 13.53 -13.16 16.51
C LEU A 111 12.43 -13.01 15.44
N PRO A 112 11.16 -13.25 15.78
CA PRO A 112 10.07 -13.19 14.81
C PRO A 112 9.88 -11.79 14.26
N HIS A 113 9.50 -11.69 12.98
CA HIS A 113 9.14 -10.41 12.39
C HIS A 113 7.88 -9.83 13.07
N TYR A 114 7.87 -8.52 13.36
CA TYR A 114 6.78 -7.84 14.08
C TYR A 114 5.38 -8.20 13.53
N PHE A 115 5.20 -8.11 12.21
CA PHE A 115 3.91 -8.40 11.59
C PHE A 115 3.46 -9.86 11.66
N VAL A 116 4.39 -10.82 11.80
CA VAL A 116 4.02 -12.23 12.03
C VAL A 116 3.37 -12.36 13.41
N MET A 117 3.98 -11.76 14.43
CA MET A 117 3.43 -11.74 15.80
C MET A 117 2.12 -10.98 15.88
N GLN A 118 2.03 -9.80 15.26
CA GLN A 118 0.81 -9.01 15.22
C GLN A 118 -0.33 -9.76 14.51
N THR A 119 -0.04 -10.47 13.41
CA THR A 119 -1.04 -11.28 12.70
C THR A 119 -1.57 -12.39 13.60
N PHE A 120 -0.70 -13.10 14.32
CA PHE A 120 -1.13 -14.11 15.29
C PHE A 120 -2.04 -13.54 16.37
N ALA A 121 -1.63 -12.43 16.99
CA ALA A 121 -2.42 -11.78 18.02
C ALA A 121 -3.82 -11.40 17.50
N ASN A 122 -3.88 -10.81 16.30
CA ASN A 122 -5.14 -10.41 15.68
C ASN A 122 -6.02 -11.60 15.28
N LEU A 123 -5.42 -12.70 14.80
CA LEU A 123 -6.14 -13.95 14.52
C LEU A 123 -6.77 -14.53 15.80
N SER A 124 -6.02 -14.53 16.91
CA SER A 124 -6.53 -15.00 18.21
C SER A 124 -7.68 -14.14 18.71
N VAL A 125 -7.59 -12.81 18.62
CA VAL A 125 -8.68 -11.90 19.01
C VAL A 125 -9.91 -12.10 18.11
N SER A 126 -9.73 -12.20 16.79
CA SER A 126 -10.84 -12.29 15.85
C SER A 126 -11.60 -13.63 15.87
N ASN A 127 -11.06 -14.67 16.48
CA ASN A 127 -11.65 -16.02 16.53
C ASN A 127 -11.88 -16.51 17.97
N GLY A 128 -11.74 -15.64 18.96
CA GLY A 128 -11.85 -15.96 20.38
C GLY A 128 -13.27 -15.90 20.96
N GLU A 129 -14.28 -15.70 20.11
CA GLU A 129 -15.72 -15.70 20.47
C GLU A 129 -16.46 -16.89 19.87
#